data_AF-A0A0G4P3N9-F1
#
_entry.id   AF-A0A0G4P3N9-F1
#
_cell.length_a   1.000
_cell.length_b   1.000
_cell.length_c   1.000
_cell.angle_alpha   90.00
_cell.angle_beta   90.00
_cell.angle_gamma   90.00
#
_symmetry.space_group_name_H-M   'P 1'
#
loop_
_entity.id
_entity.type
_entity.pdbx_description
1 polymer ?
#
loop_
_entity_poly.entity_id
_entity_poly.type
_entity_poly.pdbx_seq_one_letter_code
_entity_poly.pdbx_strand_id
1 'polypeptide(L)'
;MAWWDSSSPYWLENLVPIFAQETNGFRAELVYQIDVLVNHPGYQHLVSQRLTTTARSLRKIKMLASDISVYFPNHPLIAGRRPGYFQSTFPRVCDFIEKTLIELSRTLMNDPRSEASVAWQLQDMLDGL
;
A
#
# COMPACT_ATOMS: atom_id res chain seq x y z
N MET A 1 16.12 -2.71 11.38
CA MET A 1 15.91 -4.17 11.30
C MET A 1 15.35 -4.46 9.92
N ALA A 2 16.10 -5.18 9.09
CA ALA A 2 15.59 -5.70 7.82
C ALA A 2 14.36 -6.57 8.11
N TRP A 3 13.31 -6.47 7.29
CA TRP A 3 12.08 -7.25 7.46
C TRP A 3 12.19 -8.68 6.89
N TRP A 4 13.31 -8.97 6.22
CA TRP A 4 13.63 -10.26 5.62
C TRP A 4 14.82 -10.89 6.35
N ASP A 5 14.86 -12.21 6.30
CA ASP A 5 15.96 -13.01 6.82
C ASP A 5 17.05 -13.15 5.75
N SER A 6 18.15 -12.41 5.90
CA SER A 6 19.31 -12.50 4.99
C SER A 6 19.99 -13.87 5.01
N SER A 7 19.61 -14.78 5.92
CA SER A 7 20.06 -16.17 5.93
C SER A 7 19.20 -17.09 5.04
N SER A 8 18.06 -16.62 4.54
CA SER A 8 17.22 -17.37 3.62
C SER A 8 17.88 -17.47 2.23
N PRO A 9 17.98 -18.67 1.63
CA PRO A 9 18.46 -18.81 0.27
C PRO A 9 17.65 -17.95 -0.71
N TYR A 10 18.34 -17.33 -1.66
CA TYR A 10 17.74 -16.52 -2.73
C TYR A 10 16.98 -15.26 -2.27
N TRP A 11 17.25 -14.74 -1.07
CA TRP A 11 16.51 -13.60 -0.54
C TRP A 11 16.65 -12.34 -1.41
N LEU A 12 17.80 -12.13 -2.05
CA LEU A 12 18.06 -10.99 -2.95
C LEU A 12 17.22 -11.10 -4.23
N GLU A 13 17.24 -12.27 -4.87
CA GLU A 13 16.51 -12.56 -6.10
C GLU A 13 14.99 -12.42 -5.89
N ASN A 14 14.52 -12.65 -4.67
CA ASN A 14 13.11 -12.54 -4.31
C ASN A 14 12.64 -11.13 -3.95
N LEU A 15 13.53 -10.14 -3.79
CA LEU A 15 13.11 -8.78 -3.41
C LEU A 15 12.13 -8.16 -4.42
N VAL A 16 12.47 -8.20 -5.71
CA VAL A 16 11.62 -7.61 -6.77
C VAL A 16 10.31 -8.38 -6.95
N PRO A 17 10.28 -9.73 -7.04
CA PRO A 17 9.04 -10.49 -7.06
C PRO A 17 8.13 -10.23 -5.86
N ILE A 18 8.68 -10.22 -4.64
CA ILE A 18 7.90 -9.93 -3.43
C ILE A 18 7.36 -8.50 -3.46
N PHE A 19 8.17 -7.52 -3.87
CA PHE A 19 7.68 -6.14 -4.02
C PHE A 19 6.50 -6.03 -4.99
N ALA A 20 6.58 -6.71 -6.14
CA ALA A 20 5.48 -6.73 -7.10
C ALA A 20 4.24 -7.44 -6.51
N GLN A 21 4.42 -8.55 -5.80
CA GLN A 21 3.33 -9.25 -5.14
C GLN A 21 2.65 -8.39 -4.08
N GLU A 22 3.41 -7.72 -3.21
CA GLU A 22 2.87 -6.88 -2.14
C GLU A 22 2.15 -5.65 -2.70
N THR A 23 2.70 -5.01 -3.73
CA THR A 23 2.04 -3.85 -4.37
C THR A 23 0.78 -4.24 -5.12
N ASN A 24 0.77 -5.35 -5.84
CA ASN A 24 -0.42 -5.87 -6.51
C ASN A 24 -1.49 -6.32 -5.49
N GLY A 25 -1.08 -7.00 -4.42
CA GLY A 25 -1.97 -7.40 -3.33
C GLY A 25 -2.60 -6.20 -2.62
N PHE A 26 -1.81 -5.16 -2.36
CA PHE A 26 -2.32 -3.90 -1.81
C PHE A 26 -3.38 -3.27 -2.71
N ARG A 27 -3.11 -3.15 -4.03
CA ARG A 27 -4.08 -2.61 -4.99
C ARG A 27 -5.36 -3.44 -5.06
N ALA A 28 -5.23 -4.76 -5.19
CA ALA A 28 -6.36 -5.68 -5.28
C ALA A 28 -7.25 -5.61 -4.03
N GLU A 29 -6.66 -5.53 -2.85
CA GLU A 29 -7.38 -5.37 -1.59
C GLU A 29 -8.18 -4.06 -1.56
N LEU A 30 -7.60 -2.94 -2.00
CA LEU A 30 -8.32 -1.66 -2.06
C LEU A 30 -9.48 -1.70 -3.06
N VAL A 31 -9.27 -2.26 -4.25
CA VAL A 31 -10.35 -2.44 -5.25
C VAL A 31 -11.49 -3.27 -4.66
N TYR A 32 -11.16 -4.34 -3.96
CA TYR A 32 -12.16 -5.16 -3.29
C TYR A 32 -12.92 -4.40 -2.19
N GLN A 33 -12.23 -3.60 -1.38
CA GLN A 33 -12.90 -2.78 -0.36
C GLN A 33 -13.81 -1.69 -0.96
N ILE A 34 -13.44 -1.10 -2.09
CA ILE A 34 -14.29 -0.16 -2.84
C ILE A 34 -15.57 -0.88 -3.32
N ASP A 35 -15.43 -2.07 -3.91
CA ASP A 35 -16.57 -2.87 -4.34
C ASP A 35 -17.52 -3.19 -3.18
N VAL A 36 -16.98 -3.56 -2.02
CA VAL A 36 -17.78 -3.80 -0.81
C VAL A 36 -18.54 -2.53 -0.39
N LEU A 37 -17.90 -1.37 -0.35
CA LEU A 37 -18.56 -0.11 0.01
C LEU A 37 -19.66 0.29 -0.97
N VAL A 38 -19.49 0.01 -2.26
CA VAL A 38 -20.46 0.40 -3.30
C VAL A 38 -21.63 -0.57 -3.37
N ASN A 39 -21.35 -1.88 -3.29
CA ASN A 39 -22.32 -2.92 -3.60
C ASN A 39 -22.91 -3.62 -2.36
N HIS A 40 -22.33 -3.43 -1.18
CA HIS A 40 -22.74 -4.11 0.06
C HIS A 40 -22.95 -3.12 1.22
N PRO A 41 -24.09 -2.38 1.23
CA PRO A 41 -24.39 -1.43 2.29
C PRO A 41 -24.38 -2.08 3.68
N GLY A 42 -23.81 -1.38 4.66
CA GLY A 42 -23.76 -1.84 6.06
C GLY A 42 -22.53 -2.69 6.42
N TYR A 43 -21.63 -2.94 5.48
CA TYR A 43 -20.36 -3.65 5.72
C TYR A 43 -19.19 -2.72 6.15
N GLN A 44 -19.49 -1.46 6.51
CA GLN A 44 -18.52 -0.42 6.88
C GLN A 44 -17.52 -0.86 7.95
N HIS A 45 -17.98 -1.60 8.96
CA HIS A 45 -17.11 -2.09 10.04
C HIS A 45 -16.04 -3.05 9.52
N LEU A 46 -16.42 -3.95 8.61
CA LEU A 46 -15.50 -4.89 7.98
C LEU A 46 -14.50 -4.14 7.10
N VAL A 47 -15.00 -3.21 6.29
CA VAL A 47 -14.13 -2.39 5.43
C VAL A 47 -13.15 -1.56 6.26
N SER A 48 -13.61 -0.91 7.34
CA SER A 48 -12.76 -0.14 8.25
C SER A 48 -11.60 -0.97 8.82
N GLN A 49 -11.89 -2.19 9.30
CA GLN A 49 -10.86 -3.10 9.81
C GLN A 49 -9.87 -3.51 8.71
N ARG A 50 -10.36 -3.76 7.49
CA ARG A 50 -9.54 -4.11 6.34
C ARG A 50 -8.65 -2.94 5.92
N LEU A 51 -9.17 -1.73 5.75
CA LEU A 51 -8.37 -0.54 5.44
C LEU A 51 -7.25 -0.31 6.47
N THR A 52 -7.54 -0.50 7.76
CA THR A 52 -6.54 -0.39 8.83
C THR A 52 -5.45 -1.45 8.73
N THR A 53 -5.79 -2.66 8.29
CA THR A 53 -4.83 -3.76 8.12
C THR A 53 -4.01 -3.56 6.84
N THR A 54 -4.65 -3.17 5.75
CA THR A 54 -4.03 -2.82 4.47
C THR A 54 -3.07 -1.64 4.60
N ALA A 55 -3.39 -0.64 5.42
CA ALA A 55 -2.49 0.47 5.72
C ALA A 55 -1.14 -0.02 6.28
N ARG A 56 -1.14 -1.07 7.11
CA ARG A 56 0.09 -1.62 7.71
C ARG A 56 0.99 -2.33 6.69
N SER A 57 0.46 -2.80 5.56
CA SER A 57 1.29 -3.46 4.54
C SER A 57 2.19 -2.47 3.79
N LEU A 58 1.85 -1.17 3.78
CA LEU A 58 2.70 -0.11 3.19
C LEU A 58 4.07 -0.03 3.84
N ARG A 59 4.18 -0.38 5.14
CA ARG A 59 5.49 -0.48 5.80
C ARG A 59 6.39 -1.49 5.11
N LYS A 60 5.86 -2.66 4.73
CA LYS A 60 6.62 -3.70 4.04
C LYS A 60 7.01 -3.26 2.64
N ILE A 61 6.06 -2.71 1.88
CA ILE A 61 6.29 -2.14 0.53
C ILE A 61 7.38 -1.06 0.56
N LYS A 62 7.33 -0.16 1.55
CA LYS A 62 8.32 0.90 1.76
C LYS A 62 9.72 0.35 1.95
N MET A 63 9.88 -0.66 2.81
CA MET A 63 11.20 -1.26 3.06
C MET A 63 11.71 -1.96 1.81
N LEU A 64 10.90 -2.84 1.20
CA LEU A 64 11.22 -3.53 -0.05
C LEU A 64 11.75 -2.58 -1.14
N ALA A 65 11.07 -1.47 -1.36
CA ALA A 65 11.47 -0.50 -2.38
C ALA A 65 12.82 0.16 -2.06
N SER A 66 13.06 0.48 -0.79
CA SER A 66 14.34 0.98 -0.31
C SER A 66 15.45 -0.06 -0.56
N ASP A 67 15.21 -1.32 -0.22
CA ASP A 67 16.19 -2.40 -0.35
C ASP A 67 16.54 -2.66 -1.82
N ILE A 68 15.52 -2.72 -2.68
CA ILE A 68 15.72 -2.87 -4.14
C ILE A 68 16.55 -1.70 -4.68
N SER A 69 16.32 -0.48 -4.20
CA SER A 69 17.09 0.69 -4.65
C SER A 69 18.58 0.63 -4.25
N VAL A 70 18.91 -0.10 -3.19
CA VAL A 70 20.29 -0.29 -2.71
C VAL A 70 20.96 -1.47 -3.42
N TYR A 71 20.28 -2.62 -3.51
CA TYR A 71 20.86 -3.85 -4.06
C TYR A 71 20.78 -3.93 -5.58
N PHE A 72 19.80 -3.25 -6.21
CA PHE A 72 19.57 -3.29 -7.64
C PHE A 72 19.43 -1.87 -8.23
N PRO A 73 20.46 -1.00 -8.11
CA PRO A 73 20.38 0.39 -8.56
C PRO A 73 20.13 0.53 -10.08
N ASN A 74 20.52 -0.46 -10.87
CA ASN A 74 20.36 -0.48 -12.33
C ASN A 74 19.06 -1.16 -12.79
N HIS A 75 18.23 -1.68 -11.87
CA HIS A 75 16.97 -2.31 -12.25
C HIS A 75 16.01 -1.28 -12.86
N PRO A 76 15.21 -1.61 -13.90
CA PRO A 76 14.31 -0.66 -14.55
C PRO A 76 13.35 0.08 -13.60
N LEU A 77 12.91 -0.60 -12.52
CA LEU A 77 12.10 0.00 -11.45
C LEU A 77 12.79 1.21 -10.80
N ILE A 78 14.13 1.17 -10.68
CA ILE A 78 14.96 2.15 -9.98
C ILE A 78 15.55 3.16 -10.95
N ALA A 79 16.20 2.68 -12.02
CA ALA A 79 16.97 3.49 -12.96
C ALA A 79 16.14 4.57 -13.67
N GLY A 80 14.82 4.37 -13.81
CA GLY A 80 13.90 5.36 -14.39
C GLY A 80 13.45 6.46 -13.43
N ARG A 81 13.92 6.46 -12.17
CA ARG A 81 13.49 7.42 -11.13
C ARG A 81 14.61 8.39 -10.77
N ARG A 82 14.23 9.54 -10.21
CA ARG A 82 15.20 10.53 -9.73
C ARG A 82 16.08 9.92 -8.63
N PRO A 83 17.38 10.27 -8.56
CA PRO A 83 18.24 9.85 -7.46
C PRO A 83 17.62 10.18 -6.10
N GLY A 84 17.67 9.24 -5.16
CA GLY A 84 17.09 9.44 -3.82
C GLY A 84 15.57 9.28 -3.74
N TYR A 85 14.87 8.98 -4.85
CA TYR A 85 13.41 8.83 -4.86
C TYR A 85 12.92 7.78 -3.85
N PHE A 86 13.55 6.61 -3.83
CA PHE A 86 13.17 5.50 -2.95
C PHE A 86 13.60 5.68 -1.49
N GLN A 87 14.54 6.60 -1.22
CA GLN A 87 15.00 6.94 0.12
C GLN A 87 14.20 8.08 0.75
N SER A 88 13.54 8.91 -0.07
CA SER A 88 12.90 10.15 0.41
C SER A 88 11.44 10.30 -0.02
N THR A 89 11.16 10.20 -1.31
CA THR A 89 9.83 10.53 -1.88
C THR A 89 8.87 9.37 -1.73
N PHE A 90 9.26 8.18 -2.16
CA PHE A 90 8.42 6.98 -2.07
C PHE A 90 8.02 6.65 -0.62
N PRO A 91 8.93 6.69 0.38
CA PRO A 91 8.55 6.55 1.79
C PRO A 91 7.46 7.51 2.24
N ARG A 92 7.53 8.78 1.84
CA ARG A 92 6.54 9.81 2.21
C ARG A 92 5.18 9.56 1.55
N VAL A 93 5.18 9.07 0.31
CA VAL A 93 3.94 8.66 -0.38
C VAL A 93 3.30 7.50 0.36
N CYS A 94 4.08 6.48 0.75
CA CYS A 94 3.56 5.38 1.57
C CYS A 94 2.99 5.87 2.91
N ASP A 95 3.70 6.76 3.60
CA ASP A 95 3.24 7.30 4.89
C ASP A 95 1.95 8.15 4.75
N PHE A 96 1.81 8.86 3.63
CA PHE A 96 0.59 9.60 3.30
C PHE A 96 -0.58 8.66 3.09
N ILE A 97 -0.43 7.66 2.22
CA ILE A 97 -1.45 6.65 1.93
C ILE A 97 -1.84 5.89 3.21
N GLU A 98 -0.86 5.50 4.03
CA GLU A 98 -1.11 4.81 5.30
C GLU A 98 -2.03 5.66 6.21
N LYS A 99 -1.71 6.95 6.37
CA LYS A 99 -2.53 7.87 7.17
C LYS A 99 -3.92 8.06 6.58
N THR A 100 -4.03 8.28 5.27
CA THR A 100 -5.31 8.43 4.58
C THR A 100 -6.19 7.21 4.79
N LEU A 101 -5.66 6.00 4.64
CA LEU A 101 -6.41 4.76 4.88
C LEU A 101 -6.91 4.64 6.32
N ILE A 102 -6.10 5.04 7.31
CA ILE A 102 -6.49 5.04 8.73
C ILE A 102 -7.55 6.11 9.02
N GLU A 103 -7.48 7.27 8.37
CA GLU A 103 -8.49 8.33 8.52
C GLU A 103 -9.82 7.92 7.89
N LEU A 104 -9.79 7.40 6.66
CA LEU A 104 -10.98 6.87 5.98
C LEU A 104 -11.61 5.71 6.77
N SER A 105 -10.80 4.83 7.37
CA SER A 105 -11.33 3.75 8.22
C SER A 105 -12.08 4.28 9.44
N ARG A 106 -11.60 5.37 10.06
CA ARG A 106 -12.31 6.04 11.16
C ARG A 106 -13.57 6.75 10.67
N THR A 107 -13.54 7.39 9.51
CA THR A 107 -14.71 8.05 8.91
C THR A 107 -15.85 7.06 8.69
N LEU A 108 -15.56 5.87 8.13
CA LEU A 108 -16.56 4.81 7.97
C LEU A 108 -17.22 4.38 9.28
N MET A 109 -16.47 4.40 10.39
CA MET A 109 -16.97 4.02 11.72
C MET A 109 -17.83 5.10 12.37
N ASN A 110 -17.49 6.37 12.11
CA ASN A 110 -18.14 7.51 12.76
C ASN A 110 -19.33 8.05 11.96
N ASP A 111 -19.31 7.88 10.64
CA ASP A 111 -20.37 8.29 9.74
C ASP A 111 -20.74 7.15 8.77
N PRO A 112 -21.79 6.37 9.09
CA PRO A 112 -22.29 5.30 8.22
C PRO A 112 -22.76 5.77 6.85
N ARG A 113 -23.02 7.07 6.64
CA ARG A 113 -23.45 7.58 5.33
C ARG A 113 -22.27 7.94 4.42
N SER A 114 -21.05 7.79 4.93
CA SER A 114 -19.81 8.15 4.22
C SER A 114 -19.34 7.11 3.21
N GLU A 115 -19.96 5.92 3.13
CA GLU A 115 -19.53 4.79 2.27
C GLU A 115 -19.16 5.22 0.84
N ALA A 116 -20.08 5.91 0.15
CA ALA A 116 -19.87 6.34 -1.23
C ALA A 116 -18.74 7.37 -1.37
N SER A 117 -18.62 8.30 -0.41
CA SER A 117 -17.55 9.31 -0.39
C SER A 117 -16.19 8.66 -0.13
N VAL A 118 -16.12 7.71 0.80
CA VAL A 118 -14.90 6.96 1.10
C VAL A 118 -14.51 6.08 -0.07
N ALA A 119 -15.46 5.39 -0.71
CA ALA A 119 -15.21 4.59 -1.91
C ALA A 119 -14.62 5.44 -3.04
N TRP A 120 -15.16 6.64 -3.26
CA TRP A 120 -14.63 7.58 -4.27
C TRP A 120 -13.20 8.04 -3.95
N GLN A 121 -12.91 8.40 -2.69
CA GLN A 121 -11.57 8.79 -2.28
C GLN A 121 -10.55 7.64 -2.38
N LEU A 122 -10.96 6.41 -2.09
CA LEU A 122 -10.12 5.23 -2.30
C LEU A 122 -9.83 4.98 -3.78
N GLN A 123 -10.81 5.21 -4.66
CA GLN A 123 -10.63 5.10 -6.11
C GLN A 123 -9.67 6.16 -6.64
N ASP A 124 -9.85 7.42 -6.25
CA ASP A 124 -8.96 8.53 -6.65
C ASP A 124 -7.51 8.27 -6.22
N MET A 125 -7.33 7.76 -5.00
CA MET A 125 -6.02 7.34 -4.50
C MET A 125 -5.42 6.18 -5.31
N LEU A 126 -6.22 5.20 -5.73
CA LEU A 126 -5.77 4.09 -6.59
C LEU A 126 -5.37 4.56 -7.98
N ASP A 127 -6.10 5.51 -8.56
CA ASP A 127 -5.82 6.05 -9.89
C ASP A 127 -4.53 6.90 -9.90
N GLY A 128 -4.16 7.46 -8.75
CA GLY A 128 -2.90 8.18 -8.53
C GLY A 128 -1.66 7.30 -8.28
N LEU A 129 -1.81 5.98 -8.13
CA LEU A 129 -0.74 5.02 -7.83
C LEU A 129 -0.11 4.40 -9.08
#